data_AF-A0A0S8GDL2-F1
#
_entry.id   AF-A0A0S8GDL2-F1
#
_cell.length_a   1.000
_cell.length_b   1.000
_cell.length_c   1.000
_cell.angle_alpha   90.00
_cell.angle_beta   90.00
_cell.angle_gamma   90.00
#
_symmetry.space_group_name_H-M   'P 1'
#
loop_
_entity.id
_entity.type
_entity.pdbx_description
1 polymer ?
#
loop_
_entity_poly.entity_id
_entity_poly.type
_entity_poly.pdbx_seq_one_letter_code
_entity_poly.pdbx_strand_id
1 'polypeptide(L)'
;MVNFTVTNEVGTRVVGLVSSNLYFTVAKLIPGSNGSPSKWQNYINTESSAAKGYPRGNRENSGSLVDNGDGTYTYTFKTDITDPAQTCPATTTPCKDADGNLLDLSYNASLTHRIVVQTSRPLPFSSGIYTFRPADGATSGIPTRDIVSNDKCNTCHNQLVVHGERVDTRYCVTCHNPGSTGKGQTGLVAGPQTVDFKVLVHKIHQGEELPSTLNADGAGTPGDYGIFGYSGTLASFASVVFPDMTLGSTGDTRNCIKCHDGTLSAPNATADGDSWKNNPSRAACATCHDDVYFTHPGGEQADDASCASSTCHGPAAPNFSVAAVHSFPTQVKALAAKYQIVINSVTNNVNTTKDSAPVGSTMTVNFSVVDPTNGNAKLDIKALPEFTNSNSRLALAFGYSALVNSVARKDFNNTGSGGSATRVGQPITVNLYNSSTCNNCATNAVEDATTALTYNVDLGNYLIPGAVAGPGVATSWPVPAGATGTGRVIMYGRTRHDIVPFSNKPAVGQNVPTNNAIRDVMI
;
A
#
# COMPACT_ATOMS: atom_id res chain seq x y z
N MET A 1 -35.81 -17.29 1.65
CA MET A 1 -36.40 -16.39 0.64
C MET A 1 -35.84 -14.99 0.83
N VAL A 2 -35.61 -14.25 -0.25
CA VAL A 2 -35.03 -12.91 -0.26
C VAL A 2 -35.83 -12.03 -1.22
N ASN A 3 -36.22 -10.85 -0.76
CA ASN A 3 -36.80 -9.81 -1.60
C ASN A 3 -35.76 -8.73 -1.84
N PHE A 4 -35.59 -8.29 -3.08
CA PHE A 4 -34.63 -7.25 -3.42
C PHE A 4 -35.13 -6.41 -4.59
N THR A 5 -34.42 -5.32 -4.86
CA THR A 5 -34.79 -4.37 -5.91
C THR A 5 -33.56 -4.05 -6.74
N VAL A 6 -33.75 -3.91 -8.06
CA VAL A 6 -32.68 -3.55 -8.98
C VAL A 6 -33.01 -2.24 -9.66
N THR A 7 -32.03 -1.33 -9.64
CA THR A 7 -32.09 -0.04 -10.32
C THR A 7 -30.85 0.19 -11.15
N ASN A 8 -30.97 0.98 -12.22
CA ASN A 8 -29.82 1.48 -12.99
C ASN A 8 -29.19 2.71 -12.31
N GLU A 9 -28.19 3.31 -12.97
CA GLU A 9 -27.40 4.45 -12.48
C GLU A 9 -28.21 5.73 -12.24
N VAL A 10 -29.39 5.87 -12.86
CA VAL A 10 -30.31 7.00 -12.65
C VAL A 10 -31.49 6.66 -11.73
N GLY A 11 -31.49 5.47 -11.12
CA GLY A 11 -32.54 5.03 -10.19
C GLY A 11 -33.76 4.38 -10.83
N THR A 12 -33.78 4.18 -12.15
CA THR A 12 -34.88 3.52 -12.86
C THR A 12 -34.91 2.03 -12.52
N ARG A 13 -36.11 1.50 -12.23
CA ARG A 13 -36.36 0.08 -11.96
C ARG A 13 -35.99 -0.79 -13.16
N VAL A 14 -35.22 -1.84 -12.93
CA VAL A 14 -34.79 -2.80 -13.96
C VAL A 14 -35.62 -4.08 -13.85
N VAL A 15 -36.35 -4.41 -14.91
CA VAL A 15 -37.15 -5.64 -15.06
C VAL A 15 -36.49 -6.64 -16.03
N GLY A 16 -36.94 -7.89 -16.03
CA GLY A 16 -36.54 -8.92 -16.99
C GLY A 16 -35.27 -9.69 -16.64
N LEU A 17 -34.77 -9.59 -15.41
CA LEU A 17 -33.62 -10.38 -14.98
C LEU A 17 -33.99 -11.86 -14.82
N VAL A 18 -33.08 -12.74 -15.24
CA VAL A 18 -33.22 -14.20 -15.10
C VAL A 18 -32.17 -14.75 -14.12
N SER A 19 -32.37 -15.98 -13.63
CA SER A 19 -31.47 -16.59 -12.64
C SER A 19 -30.00 -16.68 -13.10
N SER A 20 -29.71 -16.77 -14.40
CA SER A 20 -28.34 -16.76 -14.90
C SER A 20 -27.64 -15.40 -14.77
N ASN A 21 -28.39 -14.32 -14.52
CA ASN A 21 -27.85 -12.99 -14.29
C ASN A 21 -27.42 -12.76 -12.85
N LEU A 22 -27.81 -13.62 -11.91
CA LEU A 22 -27.67 -13.37 -10.47
C LEU A 22 -27.09 -14.58 -9.75
N TYR A 23 -26.18 -14.32 -8.80
CA TYR A 23 -25.67 -15.33 -7.88
C TYR A 23 -25.88 -14.89 -6.44
N PHE A 24 -26.19 -15.85 -5.57
CA PHE A 24 -26.55 -15.59 -4.19
C PHE A 24 -25.62 -16.33 -3.23
N THR A 25 -25.28 -15.70 -2.11
CA THR A 25 -24.66 -16.37 -0.96
C THR A 25 -25.46 -16.13 0.30
N VAL A 26 -25.30 -17.03 1.27
CA VAL A 26 -25.84 -16.89 2.62
C VAL A 26 -24.81 -17.41 3.62
N ALA A 27 -24.47 -16.57 4.60
CA ALA A 27 -23.48 -16.87 5.62
C ALA A 27 -23.95 -16.42 7.00
N LYS A 28 -23.45 -17.07 8.05
CA LYS A 28 -23.63 -16.64 9.45
C LYS A 28 -22.34 -16.08 10.03
N LEU A 29 -22.47 -15.13 10.95
CA LEU A 29 -21.36 -14.62 11.75
C LEU A 29 -21.30 -15.41 13.06
N ILE A 30 -20.28 -16.26 13.16
CA ILE A 30 -20.00 -17.04 14.36
C ILE A 30 -19.15 -16.16 15.30
N PRO A 31 -19.54 -16.01 16.57
CA PRO A 31 -18.73 -15.31 17.56
C PRO A 31 -17.33 -15.93 17.70
N GLY A 32 -16.38 -15.11 18.13
CA GLY A 32 -15.05 -15.58 18.49
C GLY A 32 -15.09 -16.53 19.69
N SER A 33 -14.13 -17.44 19.77
CA SER A 33 -13.92 -18.35 20.90
C SER A 33 -12.43 -18.39 21.25
N ASN A 34 -12.09 -18.49 22.54
CA ASN A 34 -10.70 -18.57 23.01
C ASN A 34 -9.80 -17.44 22.43
N GLY A 35 -10.31 -16.21 22.46
CA GLY A 35 -9.64 -15.02 21.95
C GLY A 35 -9.66 -14.82 20.43
N SER A 36 -9.95 -15.87 19.66
CA SER A 36 -10.00 -15.75 18.20
C SER A 36 -11.10 -14.78 17.79
N PRO A 37 -10.89 -13.97 16.74
CA PRO A 37 -11.92 -13.07 16.21
C PRO A 37 -13.16 -13.83 15.73
N SER A 38 -14.30 -13.13 15.67
CA SER A 38 -15.51 -13.63 14.98
C SER A 38 -15.20 -14.04 13.54
N LYS A 39 -16.01 -14.94 12.96
CA LYS A 39 -15.81 -15.42 11.59
C LYS A 39 -17.12 -15.58 10.84
N TRP A 40 -17.11 -15.24 9.55
CA TRP A 40 -18.17 -15.63 8.65
C TRP A 40 -18.08 -17.13 8.36
N GLN A 41 -19.20 -17.81 8.19
CA GLN A 41 -19.28 -19.18 7.72
C GLN A 41 -20.38 -19.27 6.66
N ASN A 42 -20.01 -19.70 5.46
CA ASN A 42 -20.96 -19.94 4.37
C ASN A 42 -21.76 -21.23 4.63
N TYR A 43 -23.06 -21.21 4.37
CA TYR A 43 -23.87 -22.43 4.38
C TYR A 43 -23.73 -23.22 3.08
N ILE A 44 -23.43 -22.57 1.97
CA ILE A 44 -23.30 -23.20 0.66
C ILE A 44 -21.81 -23.50 0.45
N ASN A 45 -21.43 -24.77 0.58
CA ASN A 45 -20.05 -25.20 0.37
C ASN A 45 -19.96 -26.17 -0.82
N THR A 46 -18.83 -26.11 -1.52
CA THR A 46 -18.51 -27.03 -2.63
C THR A 46 -17.07 -27.54 -2.47
N GLU A 47 -16.70 -28.53 -3.26
CA GLU A 47 -15.31 -28.94 -3.47
C GLU A 47 -14.79 -28.38 -4.83
N SER A 48 -13.48 -28.37 -5.05
CA SER A 48 -12.88 -28.25 -6.39
C SER A 48 -12.07 -29.47 -6.75
N SER A 49 -11.98 -29.77 -8.04
CA SER A 49 -10.98 -30.69 -8.59
C SER A 49 -9.54 -30.30 -8.23
N ALA A 50 -9.25 -28.99 -8.15
CA ALA A 50 -7.94 -28.48 -7.76
C ALA A 50 -7.62 -28.72 -6.27
N ALA A 51 -8.61 -28.81 -5.38
CA ALA A 51 -8.42 -29.00 -3.94
C ALA A 51 -9.33 -30.11 -3.42
N LYS A 52 -9.12 -31.33 -3.93
CA LYS A 52 -9.95 -32.48 -3.53
C LYS A 52 -9.81 -32.76 -2.03
N GLY A 53 -10.93 -33.07 -1.37
CA GLY A 53 -11.04 -33.32 0.06
C GLY A 53 -11.30 -32.09 0.91
N TYR A 54 -11.32 -30.88 0.32
CA TYR A 54 -11.40 -29.63 1.08
C TYR A 54 -12.61 -28.78 0.66
N PRO A 55 -13.42 -28.32 1.64
CA PRO A 55 -14.55 -27.45 1.36
C PRO A 55 -14.10 -26.03 1.01
N ARG A 56 -14.93 -25.35 0.23
CA ARG A 56 -14.86 -23.91 -0.02
C ARG A 56 -16.27 -23.33 -0.09
N GLY A 57 -16.44 -22.16 0.53
CA GLY A 57 -17.66 -21.38 0.41
C GLY A 57 -17.96 -21.06 -1.06
N ASN A 58 -19.23 -21.19 -1.43
CA ASN A 58 -19.70 -21.04 -2.79
C ASN A 58 -20.97 -20.17 -2.84
N ARG A 59 -21.47 -19.99 -4.06
CA ARG A 59 -22.70 -19.28 -4.39
C ARG A 59 -23.70 -20.19 -5.08
N GLU A 60 -24.96 -19.81 -5.04
CA GLU A 60 -26.06 -20.49 -5.70
C GLU A 60 -26.72 -19.58 -6.74
N ASN A 61 -27.18 -20.16 -7.84
CA ASN A 61 -28.15 -19.54 -8.75
C ASN A 61 -29.24 -20.53 -9.22
N SER A 62 -29.35 -21.69 -8.57
CA SER A 62 -30.21 -22.81 -8.96
C SER A 62 -31.59 -22.82 -8.25
N GLY A 63 -31.82 -21.87 -7.34
CA GLY A 63 -33.14 -21.54 -6.79
C GLY A 63 -34.11 -20.91 -7.79
N SER A 64 -35.28 -20.51 -7.28
CA SER A 64 -36.36 -19.89 -8.06
C SER A 64 -36.30 -18.36 -7.95
N LEU A 65 -36.25 -17.67 -9.09
CA LEU A 65 -36.33 -16.22 -9.19
C LEU A 65 -37.70 -15.83 -9.77
N VAL A 66 -38.38 -14.91 -9.10
CA VAL A 66 -39.62 -14.27 -9.56
C VAL A 66 -39.34 -12.79 -9.78
N ASP A 67 -39.57 -12.33 -11.00
CA ASP A 67 -39.66 -10.91 -11.33
C ASP A 67 -41.11 -10.43 -11.10
N ASN A 68 -41.28 -9.41 -10.27
CA ASN A 68 -42.61 -8.87 -9.95
C ASN A 68 -43.09 -7.83 -10.98
N GLY A 69 -42.29 -7.52 -12.01
CA GLY A 69 -42.63 -6.62 -13.11
C GLY A 69 -42.48 -5.13 -12.81
N ASP A 70 -41.99 -4.77 -11.62
CA ASP A 70 -41.78 -3.39 -11.15
C ASP A 70 -40.32 -3.11 -10.73
N GLY A 71 -39.42 -4.03 -11.07
CA GLY A 71 -38.01 -4.03 -10.70
C GLY A 71 -37.72 -4.55 -9.30
N THR A 72 -38.74 -5.02 -8.57
CA THR A 72 -38.57 -5.86 -7.40
C THR A 72 -38.57 -7.34 -7.78
N TYR A 73 -37.81 -8.14 -7.04
CA TYR A 73 -37.62 -9.56 -7.29
C TYR A 73 -37.69 -10.35 -6.00
N THR A 74 -38.15 -11.59 -6.12
CA THR A 74 -38.12 -12.58 -5.04
C THR A 74 -37.23 -13.75 -5.45
N TYR A 75 -36.22 -14.07 -4.64
CA TYR A 75 -35.40 -15.27 -4.80
C TYR A 75 -35.64 -16.26 -3.67
N THR A 76 -35.91 -17.51 -4.03
CA THR A 76 -36.01 -18.63 -3.10
C THR A 76 -34.86 -19.58 -3.36
N PHE A 77 -33.95 -19.68 -2.38
CA PHE A 77 -32.84 -20.64 -2.41
C PHE A 77 -33.36 -22.06 -2.60
N LYS A 78 -32.65 -22.83 -3.42
CA LYS A 78 -32.81 -24.28 -3.52
C LYS A 78 -32.15 -24.99 -2.35
N THR A 79 -30.98 -24.52 -1.92
CA THR A 79 -30.27 -25.06 -0.75
C THR A 79 -31.10 -24.83 0.52
N ASP A 80 -31.44 -25.92 1.19
CA ASP A 80 -31.95 -25.87 2.57
C ASP A 80 -30.78 -25.77 3.54
N ILE A 81 -30.60 -24.59 4.14
CA ILE A 81 -29.51 -24.32 5.10
C ILE A 81 -29.67 -25.05 6.43
N THR A 82 -30.81 -25.71 6.66
CA THR A 82 -31.05 -26.53 7.85
C THR A 82 -30.75 -28.01 7.61
N ASP A 83 -30.51 -28.41 6.35
CA ASP A 83 -30.15 -29.76 5.95
C ASP A 83 -28.62 -29.92 5.81
N PRO A 84 -27.96 -30.68 6.71
CA PRO A 84 -26.51 -30.91 6.63
C PRO A 84 -26.06 -31.56 5.32
N ALA A 85 -26.93 -32.33 4.66
CA ALA A 85 -26.61 -33.00 3.39
C ALA A 85 -26.53 -32.01 2.21
N GLN A 86 -27.10 -30.81 2.36
CA GLN A 86 -27.06 -29.75 1.34
C GLN A 86 -26.04 -28.66 1.63
N THR A 87 -25.61 -28.50 2.89
CA THR A 87 -24.64 -27.47 3.28
C THR A 87 -23.18 -27.92 3.18
N CYS A 88 -22.94 -29.23 3.15
CA CYS A 88 -21.62 -29.83 2.97
C CYS A 88 -21.63 -30.83 1.80
N PRO A 89 -20.66 -30.79 0.87
CA PRO A 89 -20.53 -31.80 -0.18
C PRO A 89 -20.32 -33.20 0.38
N ALA A 90 -20.99 -34.20 -0.20
CA ALA A 90 -20.89 -35.59 0.25
C ALA A 90 -19.45 -36.13 0.25
N THR A 91 -18.62 -35.70 -0.71
CA THR A 91 -17.21 -36.09 -0.84
C THR A 91 -16.30 -35.49 0.25
N THR A 92 -16.74 -34.43 0.92
CA THR A 92 -16.01 -33.73 1.98
C THR A 92 -16.75 -33.79 3.32
N THR A 93 -17.73 -34.68 3.47
CA THR A 93 -18.52 -34.80 4.70
C THR A 93 -17.80 -35.69 5.73
N PRO A 94 -17.62 -35.24 7.00
CA PRO A 94 -17.97 -33.92 7.52
C PRO A 94 -16.99 -32.83 7.07
N CYS A 95 -17.52 -31.64 6.76
CA CYS A 95 -16.70 -30.51 6.29
C CYS A 95 -15.73 -30.03 7.38
N LYS A 96 -14.47 -29.83 7.01
CA LYS A 96 -13.38 -29.38 7.89
C LYS A 96 -12.61 -28.21 7.29
N ASP A 97 -12.07 -27.34 8.13
CA ASP A 97 -11.12 -26.30 7.70
C ASP A 97 -9.73 -26.89 7.35
N ALA A 98 -8.80 -26.02 6.95
CA ALA A 98 -7.43 -26.42 6.58
C ALA A 98 -6.65 -27.07 7.74
N ASP A 99 -7.02 -26.77 8.98
CA ASP A 99 -6.39 -27.33 10.19
C ASP A 99 -7.09 -28.62 10.65
N GLY A 100 -8.15 -29.05 9.96
CA GLY A 100 -8.89 -30.28 10.23
C GLY A 100 -10.02 -30.13 11.25
N ASN A 101 -10.36 -28.91 11.69
CA ASN A 101 -11.46 -28.67 12.61
C ASN A 101 -12.80 -28.72 11.88
N LEU A 102 -13.84 -29.24 12.54
CA LEU A 102 -15.18 -29.30 11.98
C LEU A 102 -15.77 -27.91 11.73
N LEU A 103 -16.40 -27.71 10.58
CA LEU A 103 -17.17 -26.51 10.30
C LEU A 103 -18.52 -26.56 11.02
N ASP A 104 -18.87 -25.48 11.72
CA ASP A 104 -20.22 -25.31 12.25
C ASP A 104 -21.15 -24.78 11.15
N LEU A 105 -21.86 -25.71 10.49
CA LEU A 105 -22.85 -25.42 9.46
C LEU A 105 -24.29 -25.37 9.99
N SER A 106 -24.49 -25.50 11.31
CA SER A 106 -25.83 -25.52 11.91
C SER A 106 -26.53 -24.16 11.78
N TYR A 107 -27.82 -24.16 11.46
CA TYR A 107 -28.59 -22.92 11.46
C TYR A 107 -28.82 -22.41 12.89
N ASN A 108 -28.60 -21.12 13.13
CA ASN A 108 -28.90 -20.47 14.41
C ASN A 108 -29.49 -19.08 14.18
N ALA A 109 -30.80 -18.94 14.41
CA ALA A 109 -31.53 -17.70 14.18
C ALA A 109 -31.06 -16.51 15.02
N SER A 110 -30.41 -16.74 16.17
CA SER A 110 -29.93 -15.68 17.06
C SER A 110 -28.62 -15.04 16.58
N LEU A 111 -27.93 -15.64 15.61
CA LEU A 111 -26.70 -15.10 15.04
C LEU A 111 -26.98 -14.16 13.87
N THR A 112 -26.11 -13.16 13.68
CA THR A 112 -26.13 -12.32 12.49
C THR A 112 -25.90 -13.17 11.24
N HIS A 113 -26.70 -12.95 10.22
CA HIS A 113 -26.61 -13.54 8.90
C HIS A 113 -26.33 -12.45 7.86
N ARG A 114 -25.65 -12.84 6.78
CA ARG A 114 -25.43 -12.00 5.60
C ARG A 114 -25.88 -12.75 4.36
N ILE A 115 -26.72 -12.09 3.58
CA ILE A 115 -27.10 -12.50 2.24
C ILE A 115 -26.46 -11.54 1.26
N VAL A 116 -25.90 -12.10 0.19
CA VAL A 116 -25.38 -11.30 -0.92
C VAL A 116 -26.04 -11.74 -2.20
N VAL A 117 -26.42 -10.78 -3.04
CA VAL A 117 -26.75 -10.98 -4.44
C VAL A 117 -25.71 -10.28 -5.30
N GLN A 118 -25.10 -11.00 -6.24
CA GLN A 118 -24.12 -10.48 -7.18
C GLN A 118 -24.71 -10.53 -8.58
N THR A 119 -24.55 -9.47 -9.36
CA THR A 119 -24.81 -9.50 -10.80
C THR A 119 -23.69 -10.25 -11.54
N SER A 120 -24.06 -10.94 -12.60
CA SER A 120 -23.17 -11.64 -13.52
C SER A 120 -23.19 -10.98 -14.90
N ARG A 121 -22.15 -11.24 -15.70
CA ARG A 121 -22.10 -10.79 -17.10
C ARG A 121 -23.36 -11.25 -17.87
N PRO A 122 -23.90 -10.40 -18.77
CA PRO A 122 -23.34 -9.14 -19.26
C PRO A 122 -23.67 -7.89 -18.43
N LEU A 123 -24.29 -8.03 -17.25
CA LEU A 123 -24.63 -6.88 -16.41
C LEU A 123 -23.38 -6.21 -15.81
N PRO A 124 -23.45 -4.90 -15.48
CA PRO A 124 -22.41 -4.25 -14.67
C PRO A 124 -22.18 -4.99 -13.36
N PHE A 125 -20.94 -5.03 -12.88
CA PHE A 125 -20.58 -5.69 -11.63
C PHE A 125 -21.13 -4.92 -10.44
N SER A 126 -22.01 -5.55 -9.70
CA SER A 126 -22.65 -4.98 -8.52
C SER A 126 -22.96 -6.08 -7.50
N SER A 127 -23.07 -5.69 -6.24
CA SER A 127 -23.44 -6.58 -5.15
C SER A 127 -24.44 -5.90 -4.23
N GLY A 128 -25.59 -6.54 -4.02
CA GLY A 128 -26.53 -6.19 -2.97
C GLY A 128 -26.19 -6.96 -1.70
N ILE A 129 -26.01 -6.26 -0.58
CA ILE A 129 -25.64 -6.85 0.71
C ILE A 129 -26.76 -6.63 1.71
N TYR A 130 -27.22 -7.69 2.37
CA TYR A 130 -28.20 -7.60 3.44
C TYR A 130 -27.70 -8.34 4.68
N THR A 131 -27.51 -7.62 5.80
CA THR A 131 -27.04 -8.17 7.07
C THR A 131 -28.14 -8.03 8.12
N PHE A 132 -28.51 -9.12 8.77
CA PHE A 132 -29.66 -9.17 9.68
C PHE A 132 -29.55 -10.32 10.68
N ARG A 133 -30.28 -10.25 11.80
CA ARG A 133 -30.48 -11.38 12.71
C ARG A 133 -31.83 -12.05 12.42
N PRO A 134 -31.88 -13.34 12.03
CA PRO A 134 -33.15 -13.99 11.68
C PRO A 134 -34.18 -14.06 12.81
N ALA A 135 -33.76 -14.17 14.07
CA ALA A 135 -34.66 -14.35 15.23
C ALA A 135 -35.66 -13.20 15.41
N ASP A 136 -35.28 -11.98 15.05
CA ASP A 136 -36.08 -10.78 15.29
C ASP A 136 -36.05 -9.77 14.13
N GLY A 137 -35.35 -10.08 13.04
CA GLY A 137 -35.25 -9.22 11.86
C GLY A 137 -34.38 -7.98 12.06
N ALA A 138 -33.66 -7.86 13.18
CA ALA A 138 -32.83 -6.69 13.46
C ALA A 138 -31.72 -6.55 12.41
N THR A 139 -31.51 -5.34 11.90
CA THR A 139 -30.45 -4.97 10.95
C THR A 139 -29.42 -3.99 11.55
N SER A 140 -29.67 -3.55 12.79
CA SER A 140 -28.80 -2.67 13.57
C SER A 140 -28.79 -3.14 15.02
N GLY A 141 -27.79 -2.72 15.80
CA GLY A 141 -27.63 -3.21 17.18
C GLY A 141 -27.33 -4.72 17.26
N ILE A 142 -26.81 -5.30 16.19
CA ILE A 142 -26.41 -6.70 16.09
C ILE A 142 -24.89 -6.77 15.85
N PRO A 143 -24.23 -7.89 16.21
CA PRO A 143 -22.81 -8.08 15.90
C PRO A 143 -22.54 -7.95 14.39
N THR A 144 -21.53 -7.17 14.04
CA THR A 144 -21.05 -6.98 12.66
C THR A 144 -19.62 -7.51 12.50
N ARG A 145 -19.15 -7.56 11.24
CA ARG A 145 -17.76 -7.84 10.90
C ARG A 145 -17.40 -7.13 9.59
N ASP A 146 -17.62 -5.82 9.58
CA ASP A 146 -17.27 -4.92 8.47
C ASP A 146 -15.98 -4.20 8.83
N ILE A 147 -14.86 -4.84 8.48
CA ILE A 147 -13.52 -4.42 8.91
C ILE A 147 -12.85 -3.51 7.87
N VAL A 148 -12.97 -3.80 6.58
CA VAL A 148 -12.32 -3.02 5.51
C VAL A 148 -13.36 -2.51 4.51
N SER A 149 -13.18 -1.28 4.05
CA SER A 149 -14.01 -0.68 3.00
C SER A 149 -13.40 -0.92 1.62
N ASN A 150 -14.26 -1.04 0.61
CA ASN A 150 -13.87 -1.09 -0.79
C ASN A 150 -13.01 0.11 -1.21
N ASP A 151 -13.35 1.30 -0.73
CA ASP A 151 -12.69 2.53 -1.16
C ASP A 151 -11.23 2.59 -0.72
N LYS A 152 -10.87 1.97 0.41
CA LYS A 152 -9.48 1.79 0.84
C LYS A 152 -8.71 0.89 -0.13
N CYS A 153 -9.33 -0.17 -0.67
CA CYS A 153 -8.71 -1.00 -1.71
C CYS A 153 -8.50 -0.22 -3.02
N ASN A 154 -9.50 0.59 -3.39
CA ASN A 154 -9.54 1.32 -4.64
C ASN A 154 -8.56 2.51 -4.71
N THR A 155 -7.89 2.87 -3.60
CA THR A 155 -6.78 3.82 -3.65
C THR A 155 -5.63 3.34 -4.53
N CYS A 156 -5.50 2.03 -4.72
CA CYS A 156 -4.49 1.40 -5.58
C CYS A 156 -5.12 0.60 -6.74
N HIS A 157 -6.29 -0.02 -6.53
CA HIS A 157 -6.88 -0.94 -7.51
C HIS A 157 -7.77 -0.30 -8.57
N ASN A 158 -7.95 1.03 -8.59
CA ASN A 158 -9.00 1.74 -9.33
C ASN A 158 -10.40 1.23 -8.94
N GLN A 159 -10.79 0.09 -9.50
CA GLN A 159 -11.89 -0.75 -9.04
C GLN A 159 -11.34 -2.16 -8.82
N LEU A 160 -11.32 -2.61 -7.56
CA LEU A 160 -11.02 -3.99 -7.24
C LEU A 160 -12.01 -4.91 -7.95
N VAL A 161 -11.50 -5.75 -8.86
CA VAL A 161 -12.28 -6.80 -9.53
C VAL A 161 -11.52 -8.11 -9.41
N VAL A 162 -12.10 -9.08 -8.72
CA VAL A 162 -11.55 -10.42 -8.56
C VAL A 162 -12.53 -11.43 -9.15
N HIS A 163 -12.02 -12.57 -9.63
CA HIS A 163 -12.82 -13.59 -10.33
C HIS A 163 -13.60 -13.06 -11.54
N GLY A 164 -13.13 -11.95 -12.15
CA GLY A 164 -13.68 -11.38 -13.39
C GLY A 164 -14.95 -10.55 -13.25
N GLU A 165 -15.53 -10.46 -12.04
CA GLU A 165 -16.84 -9.83 -11.78
C GLU A 165 -17.11 -9.43 -10.31
N ARG A 166 -16.27 -9.81 -9.33
CA ARG A 166 -16.56 -9.57 -7.91
C ARG A 166 -15.82 -8.34 -7.41
N VAL A 167 -16.56 -7.44 -6.77
CA VAL A 167 -16.04 -6.12 -6.43
C VAL A 167 -16.15 -5.75 -4.95
N ASP A 168 -17.01 -6.40 -4.16
CA ASP A 168 -17.33 -5.98 -2.78
C ASP A 168 -16.66 -6.87 -1.72
N THR A 169 -15.92 -6.28 -0.78
CA THR A 169 -15.24 -7.03 0.30
C THR A 169 -16.23 -7.76 1.21
N ARG A 170 -17.44 -7.20 1.42
CA ARG A 170 -18.51 -7.83 2.20
C ARG A 170 -19.07 -9.07 1.53
N TYR A 171 -18.93 -9.16 0.20
CA TYR A 171 -19.20 -10.37 -0.55
C TYR A 171 -18.03 -11.36 -0.49
N CYS A 172 -16.79 -10.87 -0.67
CA CYS A 172 -15.58 -11.70 -0.61
C CYS A 172 -15.55 -12.56 0.65
N VAL A 173 -15.81 -11.96 1.82
CA VAL A 173 -15.79 -12.66 3.12
C VAL A 173 -16.86 -13.74 3.28
N THR A 174 -17.90 -13.76 2.45
CA THR A 174 -18.89 -14.86 2.46
C THR A 174 -18.31 -16.14 1.86
N CYS A 175 -17.31 -16.06 0.99
CA CYS A 175 -16.61 -17.23 0.44
C CYS A 175 -15.21 -17.39 1.03
N HIS A 176 -14.45 -16.32 1.16
CA HIS A 176 -13.11 -16.29 1.74
C HIS A 176 -13.22 -16.17 3.26
N ASN A 177 -13.48 -17.29 3.91
CA ASN A 177 -13.63 -17.41 5.36
C ASN A 177 -12.82 -18.61 5.89
N PRO A 178 -12.67 -18.79 7.21
CA PRO A 178 -11.85 -19.87 7.76
C PRO A 178 -12.23 -21.27 7.29
N GLY A 179 -13.52 -21.50 6.97
CA GLY A 179 -14.00 -22.78 6.47
C GLY A 179 -13.72 -23.04 4.99
N SER A 180 -12.98 -22.15 4.32
CA SER A 180 -12.64 -22.28 2.90
C SER A 180 -11.17 -22.57 2.70
N THR A 181 -10.92 -23.64 1.95
CA THR A 181 -9.58 -24.15 1.69
C THR A 181 -9.36 -24.33 0.19
N GLY A 182 -8.25 -23.79 -0.31
CA GLY A 182 -7.71 -24.02 -1.64
C GLY A 182 -6.55 -25.01 -1.61
N LYS A 183 -5.94 -25.22 -2.77
CA LYS A 183 -4.69 -25.99 -2.90
C LYS A 183 -3.53 -25.03 -3.10
N GLY A 184 -2.53 -25.11 -2.23
CA GLY A 184 -1.28 -24.35 -2.37
C GLY A 184 -0.35 -24.92 -3.45
N GLN A 185 0.63 -24.12 -3.83
CA GLN A 185 1.69 -24.49 -4.78
C GLN A 185 2.73 -25.46 -4.18
N THR A 186 3.27 -26.34 -5.02
CA THR A 186 4.42 -27.19 -4.66
C THR A 186 5.70 -26.36 -4.53
N GLY A 187 6.41 -26.42 -3.39
CA GLY A 187 7.74 -25.84 -3.23
C GLY A 187 7.97 -25.11 -1.90
N LEU A 188 6.95 -24.40 -1.40
CA LEU A 188 6.97 -23.76 -0.07
C LEU A 188 5.75 -24.12 0.78
N VAL A 189 4.57 -24.11 0.15
CA VAL A 189 3.29 -24.24 0.83
C VAL A 189 2.51 -25.41 0.22
N ALA A 190 3.04 -26.61 0.42
CA ALA A 190 2.44 -27.83 -0.10
C ALA A 190 1.19 -28.24 0.70
N GLY A 191 0.10 -28.56 0.00
CA GLY A 191 -1.10 -29.15 0.60
C GLY A 191 -2.29 -28.19 0.69
N PRO A 192 -3.28 -28.48 1.55
CA PRO A 192 -4.41 -27.58 1.78
C PRO A 192 -3.92 -26.24 2.30
N GLN A 193 -4.50 -25.18 1.78
CA GLN A 193 -4.24 -23.83 2.26
C GLN A 193 -5.55 -23.12 2.50
N THR A 194 -5.68 -22.51 3.67
CA THR A 194 -6.82 -21.64 3.91
C THR A 194 -6.80 -20.49 2.89
N VAL A 195 -7.98 -20.18 2.36
CA VAL A 195 -8.22 -18.98 1.55
C VAL A 195 -9.08 -17.99 2.32
N ASP A 196 -9.05 -18.06 3.65
CA ASP A 196 -9.66 -17.06 4.52
C ASP A 196 -9.18 -15.65 4.16
N PHE A 197 -10.10 -14.70 4.07
CA PHE A 197 -9.84 -13.37 3.52
C PHE A 197 -8.68 -12.66 4.24
N LYS A 198 -8.60 -12.79 5.57
CA LYS A 198 -7.52 -12.19 6.36
C LYS A 198 -6.15 -12.81 6.05
N VAL A 199 -6.09 -14.11 5.77
CA VAL A 199 -4.85 -14.82 5.43
C VAL A 199 -4.43 -14.47 4.01
N LEU A 200 -5.38 -14.60 3.09
CA LEU A 200 -5.18 -14.39 1.67
C LEU A 200 -4.70 -12.97 1.36
N VAL A 201 -5.44 -11.96 1.85
CA VAL A 201 -5.16 -10.56 1.51
C VAL A 201 -3.79 -10.14 2.05
N HIS A 202 -3.45 -10.47 3.29
CA HIS A 202 -2.14 -10.10 3.81
C HIS A 202 -1.00 -10.80 3.06
N LYS A 203 -1.10 -12.12 2.81
CA LYS A 203 -0.03 -12.84 2.09
C LYS A 203 0.13 -12.36 0.64
N ILE A 204 -0.96 -12.03 -0.06
CA ILE A 204 -0.88 -11.41 -1.40
C ILE A 204 -0.09 -10.11 -1.36
N HIS A 205 -0.39 -9.22 -0.40
CA HIS A 205 0.25 -7.91 -0.33
C HIS A 205 1.65 -7.95 0.28
N GLN A 206 1.96 -8.95 1.11
CA GLN A 206 3.31 -9.24 1.53
C GLN A 206 4.16 -9.74 0.36
N GLY A 207 3.58 -10.55 -0.54
CA GLY A 207 4.15 -10.85 -1.85
C GLY A 207 5.58 -11.36 -1.78
N GLU A 208 6.50 -10.68 -2.48
CA GLU A 208 7.93 -11.05 -2.49
C GLU A 208 8.64 -10.86 -1.14
N GLU A 209 8.07 -10.03 -0.26
CA GLU A 209 8.61 -9.73 1.07
C GLU A 209 8.17 -10.75 2.13
N LEU A 210 7.50 -11.84 1.76
CA LEU A 210 7.16 -12.91 2.71
C LEU A 210 8.44 -13.58 3.21
N PRO A 211 8.66 -13.69 4.54
CA PRO A 211 9.86 -14.37 5.05
C PRO A 211 10.02 -15.79 4.50
N SER A 212 8.93 -16.55 4.34
CA SER A 212 8.98 -17.88 3.73
C SER A 212 9.37 -17.89 2.24
N THR A 213 9.21 -16.77 1.51
CA THR A 213 9.61 -16.64 0.09
C THR A 213 11.04 -16.11 -0.07
N LEU A 214 11.55 -15.44 0.97
CA LEU A 214 12.93 -14.98 1.06
C LEU A 214 13.82 -16.15 1.50
N ASN A 215 14.65 -16.68 0.60
CA ASN A 215 15.65 -17.68 1.01
C ASN A 215 16.53 -17.11 2.13
N ALA A 216 16.81 -17.91 3.18
CA ALA A 216 17.55 -17.49 4.37
C ALA A 216 18.96 -16.94 4.09
N ASP A 217 19.50 -17.15 2.89
CA ASP A 217 20.82 -16.76 2.41
C ASP A 217 20.80 -15.95 1.10
N GLY A 218 19.62 -15.64 0.54
CA GLY A 218 19.49 -14.99 -0.78
C GLY A 218 20.02 -15.82 -1.96
N ALA A 219 20.38 -17.10 -1.74
CA ALA A 219 21.00 -17.98 -2.72
C ALA A 219 20.11 -19.20 -3.03
N GLY A 220 18.91 -18.94 -3.52
CA GLY A 220 17.98 -19.96 -4.03
C GLY A 220 16.90 -19.31 -4.89
N THR A 221 16.11 -20.10 -5.61
CA THR A 221 14.89 -19.60 -6.26
C THR A 221 13.96 -19.09 -5.15
N PRO A 222 13.57 -17.80 -5.14
CA PRO A 222 12.55 -17.32 -4.20
C PRO A 222 11.34 -18.21 -4.33
N GLY A 223 10.84 -18.73 -3.21
CA GLY A 223 9.62 -19.51 -3.30
C GLY A 223 8.40 -18.60 -3.50
N ASP A 224 7.23 -19.18 -3.70
CA ASP A 224 6.02 -18.45 -4.10
C ASP A 224 4.85 -18.76 -3.17
N TYR A 225 4.18 -17.73 -2.66
CA TYR A 225 2.83 -17.89 -2.17
C TYR A 225 1.88 -17.99 -3.36
N GLY A 226 1.59 -19.22 -3.77
CA GLY A 226 0.73 -19.49 -4.92
C GLY A 226 -0.51 -20.30 -4.54
N ILE A 227 -1.67 -19.95 -5.12
CA ILE A 227 -2.93 -20.69 -4.96
C ILE A 227 -3.41 -21.20 -6.31
N PHE A 228 -3.75 -22.48 -6.38
CA PHE A 228 -4.40 -23.03 -7.56
C PHE A 228 -5.86 -22.56 -7.63
N GLY A 229 -6.17 -21.84 -8.70
CA GLY A 229 -7.50 -21.34 -9.02
C GLY A 229 -8.36 -22.37 -9.78
N TYR A 230 -9.38 -21.84 -10.46
CA TYR A 230 -10.25 -22.62 -11.33
C TYR A 230 -9.46 -23.23 -12.50
N SER A 231 -9.81 -24.45 -12.93
CA SER A 231 -9.11 -25.22 -13.97
C SER A 231 -7.66 -25.63 -13.66
N GLY A 232 -7.19 -25.47 -12.41
CA GLY A 232 -5.84 -25.85 -12.02
C GLY A 232 -4.76 -24.84 -12.44
N THR A 233 -5.15 -23.63 -12.86
CA THR A 233 -4.22 -22.53 -13.12
C THR A 233 -3.66 -22.01 -11.81
N LEU A 234 -2.34 -21.87 -11.72
CA LEU A 234 -1.66 -21.27 -10.58
C LEU A 234 -1.79 -19.74 -10.62
N ALA A 235 -2.33 -19.15 -9.55
CA ALA A 235 -2.17 -17.73 -9.27
C ALA A 235 -0.94 -17.56 -8.37
N SER A 236 0.14 -17.06 -8.95
CA SER A 236 1.41 -16.75 -8.28
C SER A 236 1.38 -15.33 -7.72
N PHE A 237 1.93 -15.12 -6.52
CA PHE A 237 2.06 -13.80 -5.90
C PHE A 237 3.51 -13.41 -5.61
N ALA A 238 4.48 -14.21 -6.10
CA ALA A 238 5.92 -13.99 -5.90
C ALA A 238 6.50 -12.67 -6.44
N SER A 239 5.78 -11.95 -7.31
CA SER A 239 6.23 -10.65 -7.86
C SER A 239 5.42 -9.46 -7.35
N VAL A 240 4.52 -9.68 -6.39
CA VAL A 240 3.73 -8.59 -5.83
C VAL A 240 4.62 -7.78 -4.90
N VAL A 241 4.71 -6.48 -5.17
CA VAL A 241 5.40 -5.49 -4.35
C VAL A 241 4.37 -4.50 -3.84
N PHE A 242 4.23 -4.38 -2.51
CA PHE A 242 3.32 -3.41 -1.93
C PHE A 242 3.80 -1.98 -2.22
N PRO A 243 3.00 -1.12 -2.87
CA PRO A 243 3.49 0.16 -3.38
C PRO A 243 3.64 1.26 -2.32
N ASP A 244 3.44 0.96 -1.04
CA ASP A 244 3.61 1.97 0.01
C ASP A 244 5.10 2.30 0.21
N MET A 245 5.45 3.54 -0.15
CA MET A 245 6.80 4.11 -0.06
C MET A 245 7.02 4.98 1.18
N THR A 246 6.26 4.78 2.26
CA THR A 246 6.37 5.57 3.50
C THR A 246 7.78 5.59 4.11
N LEU A 247 8.66 4.65 3.72
CA LEU A 247 10.07 4.58 4.13
C LEU A 247 11.09 4.84 3.00
N GLY A 248 10.67 5.37 1.86
CA GLY A 248 11.56 5.62 0.73
C GLY A 248 11.99 4.37 -0.06
N SER A 249 11.44 3.20 0.27
CA SER A 249 11.47 1.97 -0.54
C SER A 249 10.05 1.43 -0.70
N THR A 250 9.77 0.74 -1.81
CA THR A 250 8.56 -0.07 -1.98
C THR A 250 8.62 -1.30 -1.06
N GLY A 251 7.48 -1.90 -0.75
CA GLY A 251 7.37 -3.17 -0.01
C GLY A 251 6.93 -3.07 1.46
N ASP A 252 6.73 -1.86 2.03
CA ASP A 252 6.36 -1.76 3.46
C ASP A 252 4.87 -1.97 3.71
N THR A 253 4.51 -3.18 4.12
CA THR A 253 3.14 -3.60 4.46
C THR A 253 2.67 -3.18 5.86
N ARG A 254 3.52 -2.55 6.68
CA ARG A 254 3.20 -2.23 8.09
C ARG A 254 2.28 -1.03 8.25
N ASN A 255 1.93 -0.33 7.17
CA ASN A 255 0.97 0.75 7.21
C ASN A 255 -0.48 0.23 7.22
N CYS A 256 -0.89 -0.34 8.35
CA CYS A 256 -2.19 -1.02 8.50
C CYS A 256 -3.37 -0.12 8.12
N ILE A 257 -3.26 1.20 8.36
CA ILE A 257 -4.32 2.19 8.13
C ILE A 257 -4.65 2.41 6.63
N LYS A 258 -3.78 1.91 5.74
CA LYS A 258 -4.08 1.82 4.30
C LYS A 258 -5.33 0.99 4.03
N CYS A 259 -5.58 -0.05 4.83
CA CYS A 259 -6.74 -0.92 4.70
C CYS A 259 -7.70 -0.83 5.90
N HIS A 260 -7.18 -0.63 7.11
CA HIS A 260 -7.90 -0.72 8.37
C HIS A 260 -8.12 0.63 9.04
N ASP A 261 -9.36 1.08 9.18
CA ASP A 261 -9.65 2.37 9.82
C ASP A 261 -10.97 2.32 10.59
N GLY A 262 -10.90 2.29 11.91
CA GLY A 262 -12.06 2.38 12.80
C GLY A 262 -12.34 3.79 13.31
N THR A 263 -11.62 4.80 12.83
CA THR A 263 -11.74 6.18 13.34
C THR A 263 -13.07 6.78 12.89
N LEU A 264 -13.96 7.13 13.83
CA LEU A 264 -15.34 7.60 13.57
C LEU A 264 -15.47 8.77 12.57
N SER A 265 -14.40 9.51 12.29
CA SER A 265 -14.40 10.65 11.37
C SER A 265 -13.40 10.52 10.22
N ALA A 266 -12.70 9.40 10.11
CA ALA A 266 -11.79 9.20 8.98
C ALA A 266 -12.57 8.82 7.71
N PRO A 267 -12.14 9.31 6.53
CA PRO A 267 -12.70 8.88 5.27
C PRO A 267 -12.62 7.36 5.12
N ASN A 268 -13.73 6.76 4.69
CA ASN A 268 -13.85 5.32 4.42
C ASN A 268 -13.60 4.42 5.64
N ALA A 269 -13.77 4.96 6.86
CA ALA A 269 -13.75 4.18 8.08
C ALA A 269 -14.94 3.21 8.17
N THR A 270 -14.73 2.12 8.88
CA THR A 270 -15.73 1.06 9.08
C THR A 270 -15.97 0.82 10.56
N ALA A 271 -17.15 0.26 10.90
CA ALA A 271 -17.52 0.03 12.30
C ALA A 271 -16.55 -0.92 13.03
N ASP A 272 -16.02 -1.92 12.32
CA ASP A 272 -15.09 -2.91 12.88
C ASP A 272 -13.65 -2.67 12.40
N GLY A 273 -13.35 -1.48 11.89
CA GLY A 273 -12.07 -1.14 11.26
C GLY A 273 -10.86 -1.23 12.18
N ASP A 274 -11.08 -1.16 13.49
CA ASP A 274 -10.04 -1.31 14.52
C ASP A 274 -9.81 -2.76 14.99
N SER A 275 -10.48 -3.75 14.37
CA SER A 275 -10.31 -5.16 14.74
C SER A 275 -8.85 -5.64 14.60
N TRP A 276 -8.07 -5.08 13.68
CA TRP A 276 -6.63 -5.41 13.50
C TRP A 276 -5.78 -5.18 14.76
N LYS A 277 -6.11 -4.15 15.56
CA LYS A 277 -5.36 -3.81 16.79
C LYS A 277 -6.05 -4.31 18.07
N ASN A 278 -7.36 -4.59 17.99
CA ASN A 278 -8.16 -5.00 19.15
C ASN A 278 -8.37 -6.52 19.25
N ASN A 279 -8.22 -7.26 18.15
CA ASN A 279 -8.44 -8.71 18.08
C ASN A 279 -7.28 -9.42 17.35
N PRO A 280 -6.04 -9.35 17.87
CA PRO A 280 -4.93 -10.12 17.31
C PRO A 280 -5.20 -11.62 17.36
N SER A 281 -4.74 -12.35 16.35
CA SER A 281 -4.88 -13.81 16.26
C SER A 281 -3.68 -14.42 15.56
N ARG A 282 -3.28 -15.63 15.94
CA ARG A 282 -2.19 -16.35 15.28
C ARG A 282 -2.39 -16.43 13.77
N ALA A 283 -3.60 -16.76 13.31
CA ALA A 283 -3.91 -16.87 11.90
C ALA A 283 -3.70 -15.57 11.11
N ALA A 284 -3.90 -14.40 11.73
CA ALA A 284 -3.65 -13.11 11.10
C ALA A 284 -2.18 -12.66 11.22
N CYS A 285 -1.51 -12.95 12.34
CA CYS A 285 -0.12 -12.55 12.54
C CYS A 285 0.85 -13.37 11.66
N ALA A 286 0.57 -14.67 11.52
CA ALA A 286 1.35 -15.61 10.71
C ALA A 286 1.26 -15.37 9.19
N THR A 287 0.57 -14.31 8.75
CA THR A 287 0.50 -13.95 7.34
C THR A 287 1.71 -13.14 6.90
N CYS A 288 2.29 -12.37 7.82
CA CYS A 288 3.51 -11.59 7.60
C CYS A 288 4.67 -12.17 8.42
N HIS A 289 4.39 -12.75 9.59
CA HIS A 289 5.35 -13.48 10.43
C HIS A 289 5.24 -14.99 10.17
N ASP A 290 5.50 -15.41 8.93
CA ASP A 290 5.18 -16.76 8.47
C ASP A 290 6.33 -17.78 8.55
N ASP A 291 7.51 -17.33 8.97
CA ASP A 291 8.68 -18.13 9.35
C ASP A 291 8.95 -18.13 10.87
N VAL A 292 8.16 -17.37 11.63
CA VAL A 292 8.25 -17.31 13.08
C VAL A 292 7.35 -18.39 13.68
N TYR A 293 7.96 -19.39 14.31
CA TYR A 293 7.24 -20.24 15.25
C TYR A 293 6.80 -19.36 16.43
N PHE A 294 5.55 -19.46 16.89
CA PHE A 294 5.02 -18.72 18.04
C PHE A 294 5.69 -19.10 19.39
N THR A 295 6.92 -19.60 19.35
CA THR A 295 7.92 -19.59 20.42
C THR A 295 8.44 -18.16 20.61
N HIS A 296 7.57 -17.27 21.08
CA HIS A 296 7.92 -15.91 21.45
C HIS A 296 8.34 -15.81 22.92
N PRO A 297 8.96 -14.71 23.40
CA PRO A 297 9.43 -14.58 24.79
C PRO A 297 8.38 -14.85 25.88
N GLY A 298 7.08 -14.69 25.56
CA GLY A 298 5.96 -15.06 26.42
C GLY A 298 5.54 -16.54 26.42
N GLY A 299 6.31 -17.43 25.77
CA GLY A 299 6.01 -18.87 25.65
C GLY A 299 5.02 -19.21 24.52
N GLU A 300 4.94 -20.50 24.17
CA GLU A 300 4.00 -21.02 23.17
C GLU A 300 2.54 -20.78 23.61
N GLN A 301 1.69 -20.35 22.68
CA GLN A 301 0.27 -20.08 22.94
C GLN A 301 -0.60 -21.18 22.32
N ALA A 302 -1.45 -21.82 23.13
CA ALA A 302 -2.39 -22.85 22.66
C ALA A 302 -3.59 -22.27 21.91
N ASP A 303 -4.02 -21.04 22.25
CA ASP A 303 -5.13 -20.30 21.62
C ASP A 303 -4.82 -18.79 21.57
N ASP A 304 -5.77 -17.99 21.09
CA ASP A 304 -5.60 -16.54 20.93
C ASP A 304 -6.02 -15.76 22.20
N ALA A 305 -6.42 -16.43 23.29
CA ALA A 305 -7.08 -15.80 24.44
C ALA A 305 -6.21 -14.74 25.12
N SER A 306 -4.91 -15.01 25.20
CA SER A 306 -3.94 -14.12 25.83
C SER A 306 -3.41 -13.03 24.90
N CYS A 307 -3.64 -13.13 23.57
CA CYS A 307 -3.02 -12.25 22.59
C CYS A 307 -3.43 -10.78 22.80
N ALA A 308 -4.72 -10.53 23.07
CA ALA A 308 -5.24 -9.17 23.28
C ALA A 308 -5.07 -8.64 24.71
N SER A 309 -4.34 -9.35 25.58
CA SER A 309 -4.14 -8.92 26.97
C SER A 309 -3.33 -7.63 27.08
N SER A 310 -3.45 -6.92 28.21
CA SER A 310 -2.68 -5.71 28.52
C SER A 310 -1.17 -5.94 28.67
N THR A 311 -0.74 -7.20 28.72
CA THR A 311 0.68 -7.59 28.84
C THR A 311 1.27 -7.99 27.49
N CYS A 312 0.44 -8.51 26.58
CA CYS A 312 0.85 -9.00 25.27
C CYS A 312 0.50 -7.98 24.16
N HIS A 313 -0.32 -8.34 23.17
CA HIS A 313 -0.56 -7.53 21.98
C HIS A 313 -1.83 -6.68 22.04
N GLY A 314 -2.47 -6.56 23.21
CA GLY A 314 -3.65 -5.72 23.40
C GLY A 314 -3.37 -4.22 23.26
N PRO A 315 -4.40 -3.40 23.00
CA PRO A 315 -4.25 -1.95 22.83
C PRO A 315 -3.72 -1.24 24.08
N ALA A 316 -3.91 -1.82 25.27
CA ALA A 316 -3.39 -1.30 26.54
C ALA A 316 -1.94 -1.72 26.83
N ALA A 317 -1.29 -2.50 25.96
CA ALA A 317 0.09 -2.95 26.17
C ALA A 317 1.10 -1.92 25.64
N PRO A 318 1.78 -1.16 26.53
CA PRO A 318 2.52 0.05 26.14
C PRO A 318 3.70 -0.21 25.20
N ASN A 319 4.29 -1.41 25.23
CA ASN A 319 5.46 -1.77 24.42
C ASN A 319 5.20 -2.88 23.40
N PHE A 320 4.00 -3.45 23.40
CA PHE A 320 3.69 -4.68 22.65
C PHE A 320 2.36 -4.60 21.89
N SER A 321 1.57 -3.53 22.06
CA SER A 321 0.33 -3.36 21.30
C SER A 321 0.60 -3.37 19.80
N VAL A 322 -0.28 -4.04 19.05
CA VAL A 322 -0.15 -4.15 17.58
C VAL A 322 -0.02 -2.77 16.92
N ALA A 323 -0.79 -1.78 17.41
CA ALA A 323 -0.77 -0.43 16.88
C ALA A 323 0.56 0.29 17.14
N ALA A 324 1.14 0.17 18.34
CA ALA A 324 2.43 0.78 18.63
C ALA A 324 3.54 0.14 17.78
N VAL A 325 3.55 -1.19 17.67
CA VAL A 325 4.64 -1.92 17.01
C VAL A 325 4.65 -1.77 15.49
N HIS A 326 3.49 -1.52 14.88
CA HIS A 326 3.35 -1.22 13.45
C HIS A 326 3.26 0.29 13.16
N SER A 327 3.49 1.16 14.16
CA SER A 327 3.42 2.63 13.97
C SER A 327 4.60 3.24 13.22
N PHE A 328 5.58 2.44 12.81
CA PHE A 328 6.84 2.90 12.22
C PHE A 328 6.67 3.84 11.01
N PRO A 329 5.76 3.58 10.04
CA PRO A 329 5.47 4.55 8.97
C PRO A 329 4.98 5.90 9.48
N THR A 330 4.18 5.92 10.55
CA THR A 330 3.69 7.15 11.17
C THR A 330 4.83 7.91 11.85
N GLN A 331 5.75 7.21 12.51
CA GLN A 331 6.94 7.82 13.11
C GLN A 331 7.84 8.46 12.05
N VAL A 332 8.08 7.77 10.93
CA VAL A 332 8.86 8.32 9.81
C VAL A 332 8.17 9.51 9.17
N LYS A 333 6.85 9.47 8.98
CA LYS A 333 6.08 10.62 8.50
C LYS A 333 6.19 11.83 9.44
N ALA A 334 6.11 11.60 10.76
CA ALA A 334 6.27 12.65 11.76
C ALA A 334 7.68 13.25 11.77
N LEU A 335 8.72 12.43 11.54
CA LEU A 335 10.09 12.92 11.38
C LEU A 335 10.27 13.71 10.08
N ALA A 336 9.71 13.24 8.96
CA ALA A 336 9.79 13.93 7.68
C ALA A 336 9.17 15.34 7.74
N ALA A 337 8.10 15.50 8.52
CA ALA A 337 7.44 16.78 8.74
C ALA A 337 8.34 17.85 9.38
N LYS A 338 9.45 17.46 10.02
CA LYS A 338 10.43 18.38 10.65
C LYS A 338 11.42 19.00 9.67
N TYR A 339 11.45 18.57 8.41
CA TYR A 339 12.48 19.00 7.47
C TYR A 339 11.87 19.60 6.22
N GLN A 340 11.88 20.93 6.14
CA GLN A 340 11.49 21.65 4.94
C GLN A 340 12.68 22.41 4.36
N ILE A 341 13.01 22.12 3.10
CA ILE A 341 13.98 22.93 2.37
C ILE A 341 13.27 24.21 1.90
N VAL A 342 13.96 25.34 1.99
CA VAL A 342 13.50 26.63 1.49
C VAL A 342 14.55 27.19 0.56
N ILE A 343 14.19 27.42 -0.71
CA ILE A 343 15.03 28.18 -1.65
C ILE A 343 14.72 29.66 -1.40
N ASN A 344 15.62 30.37 -0.73
CA ASN A 344 15.43 31.78 -0.40
C ASN A 344 15.63 32.66 -1.63
N SER A 345 16.70 32.40 -2.39
CA SER A 345 16.99 33.10 -3.63
C SER A 345 17.80 32.24 -4.60
N VAL A 346 17.78 32.68 -5.85
CA VAL A 346 18.56 32.15 -6.96
C VAL A 346 19.02 33.37 -7.72
N THR A 347 20.33 33.53 -7.84
CA THR A 347 20.96 34.74 -8.37
C THR A 347 21.86 34.34 -9.53
N ASN A 348 21.64 34.98 -10.68
CA ASN A 348 22.53 34.86 -11.83
C ASN A 348 23.65 35.89 -11.67
N ASN A 349 24.87 35.42 -11.41
CA ASN A 349 26.04 36.26 -11.25
C ASN A 349 26.62 36.54 -12.63
N VAL A 350 26.35 37.70 -13.21
CA VAL A 350 26.95 38.13 -14.48
C VAL A 350 28.36 38.67 -14.21
N ASN A 351 29.40 38.05 -14.77
CA ASN A 351 30.75 38.60 -14.69
C ASN A 351 30.92 39.74 -15.72
N THR A 352 30.92 40.99 -15.26
CA THR A 352 30.97 42.19 -16.10
C THR A 352 32.38 42.65 -16.45
N THR A 353 33.46 41.97 -16.03
CA THR A 353 34.84 42.44 -16.21
C THR A 353 35.62 41.73 -17.33
N LYS A 354 34.96 40.95 -18.19
CA LYS A 354 35.60 40.25 -19.32
C LYS A 354 34.93 40.70 -20.62
N ASP A 355 35.47 41.76 -21.21
CA ASP A 355 34.85 42.51 -22.32
C ASP A 355 34.54 41.69 -23.58
N SER A 356 33.41 42.04 -24.20
CA SER A 356 32.97 41.79 -25.59
C SER A 356 32.22 40.50 -25.94
N ALA A 357 31.91 39.62 -24.98
CA ALA A 357 30.87 38.60 -25.11
C ALA A 357 30.37 38.21 -23.70
N PRO A 358 29.07 37.91 -23.47
CA PRO A 358 28.58 37.48 -22.16
C PRO A 358 29.08 36.06 -21.87
N VAL A 359 30.34 35.94 -21.43
CA VAL A 359 30.99 34.67 -21.11
C VAL A 359 31.31 34.63 -19.62
N GLY A 360 30.51 33.88 -18.86
CA GLY A 360 30.80 33.54 -17.46
C GLY A 360 29.73 33.88 -16.43
N SER A 361 28.44 33.64 -16.71
CA SER A 361 27.42 33.73 -15.66
C SER A 361 27.43 32.47 -14.78
N THR A 362 27.71 32.64 -13.48
CA THR A 362 27.48 31.56 -12.49
C THR A 362 26.08 31.73 -11.88
N MET A 363 25.52 30.67 -11.31
CA MET A 363 24.25 30.74 -10.59
C MET A 363 24.46 30.33 -9.14
N THR A 364 24.16 31.25 -8.23
CA THR A 364 24.16 30.99 -6.79
C THR A 364 22.75 30.71 -6.33
N VAL A 365 22.55 29.55 -5.70
CA VAL A 365 21.31 29.20 -5.00
C VAL A 365 21.52 29.39 -3.50
N ASN A 366 20.75 30.30 -2.92
CA ASN A 366 20.70 30.54 -1.49
C ASN A 366 19.51 29.77 -0.90
N PHE A 367 19.78 28.93 0.10
CA PHE A 367 18.76 28.08 0.70
C PHE A 367 18.93 27.97 2.21
N SER A 368 17.87 27.53 2.88
CA SER A 368 17.90 27.11 4.27
C SER A 368 17.08 25.84 4.44
N VAL A 369 17.28 25.14 5.56
CA VAL A 369 16.38 24.06 5.98
C VAL A 369 15.72 24.50 7.28
N VAL A 370 14.40 24.35 7.38
CA VAL A 370 13.61 24.77 8.53
C VAL A 370 12.83 23.61 9.11
N ASP A 371 12.45 23.72 10.37
CA ASP A 371 11.51 22.84 11.06
C ASP A 371 10.12 23.50 11.15
N PRO A 372 9.16 23.12 10.28
CA PRO A 372 7.80 23.64 10.32
C PRO A 372 7.04 23.32 11.60
N THR A 373 7.42 22.23 12.28
CA THR A 373 6.80 21.81 13.56
C THR A 373 7.29 22.65 14.74
N ASN A 374 8.35 23.43 14.54
CA ASN A 374 8.95 24.31 15.54
C ASN A 374 9.04 25.76 15.01
N GLY A 375 7.93 26.28 14.49
CA GLY A 375 7.82 27.69 14.08
C GLY A 375 8.74 28.10 12.93
N ASN A 376 9.11 27.16 12.05
CA ASN A 376 10.08 27.34 10.96
C ASN A 376 11.50 27.72 11.46
N ALA A 377 11.90 27.24 12.64
CA ALA A 377 13.27 27.40 13.11
C ALA A 377 14.28 26.85 12.09
N LYS A 378 15.30 27.64 11.74
CA LYS A 378 16.37 27.19 10.82
C LYS A 378 17.23 26.11 11.48
N LEU A 379 17.64 25.13 10.68
CA LEU A 379 18.43 23.99 11.08
C LEU A 379 19.86 24.10 10.57
N ASP A 380 20.83 23.77 11.43
CA ASP A 380 22.24 23.72 11.03
C ASP A 380 22.58 22.40 10.35
N ILE A 381 22.56 22.39 9.02
CA ILE A 381 22.79 21.18 8.22
C ILE A 381 24.25 20.70 8.27
N LYS A 382 25.18 21.49 8.83
CA LYS A 382 26.60 21.14 8.96
C LYS A 382 26.95 20.59 10.33
N ALA A 383 26.16 20.90 11.36
CA ALA A 383 26.37 20.40 12.71
C ALA A 383 25.45 19.22 13.06
N LEU A 384 24.23 19.17 12.50
CA LEU A 384 23.25 18.16 12.85
C LEU A 384 23.65 16.76 12.30
N PRO A 385 23.73 15.72 13.15
CA PRO A 385 24.04 14.34 12.73
C PRO A 385 23.11 13.81 11.64
N GLU A 386 21.84 14.21 11.67
CA GLU A 386 20.80 13.84 10.71
C GLU A 386 21.17 14.23 9.27
N PHE A 387 21.93 15.30 9.10
CA PHE A 387 22.37 15.82 7.81
C PHE A 387 23.81 15.44 7.46
N THR A 388 24.65 15.17 8.46
CA THR A 388 26.09 14.92 8.29
C THR A 388 26.46 13.43 8.22
N ASN A 389 25.54 12.52 8.51
CA ASN A 389 25.76 11.08 8.35
C ASN A 389 26.04 10.69 6.88
N SER A 390 26.90 9.69 6.65
CA SER A 390 27.29 9.24 5.29
C SER A 390 26.12 8.73 4.43
N ASN A 391 25.00 8.33 5.03
CA ASN A 391 23.79 7.90 4.33
C ASN A 391 22.81 9.06 4.03
N SER A 392 23.00 10.21 4.67
CA SER A 392 22.24 11.42 4.41
C SER A 392 22.59 12.01 3.05
N ARG A 393 21.61 12.66 2.43
CA ARG A 393 21.81 13.33 1.14
C ARG A 393 20.97 14.58 1.08
N LEU A 394 21.58 15.66 0.63
CA LEU A 394 20.89 16.87 0.24
C LEU A 394 21.43 17.21 -1.13
N ALA A 395 20.52 17.32 -2.09
CA ALA A 395 20.86 17.48 -3.48
C ALA A 395 20.12 18.66 -4.08
N LEU A 396 20.81 19.33 -4.99
CA LEU A 396 20.26 20.35 -5.84
C LEU A 396 20.26 19.81 -7.26
N ALA A 397 19.11 19.84 -7.93
CA ALA A 397 18.96 19.55 -9.34
C ALA A 397 18.56 20.82 -10.10
N PHE A 398 19.15 21.06 -11.26
CA PHE A 398 18.80 22.14 -12.16
C PHE A 398 18.38 21.58 -13.52
N GLY A 399 17.15 21.91 -13.92
CA GLY A 399 16.61 21.63 -15.24
C GLY A 399 16.43 22.91 -16.04
N TYR A 400 16.66 22.85 -17.35
CA TYR A 400 16.49 23.98 -18.26
C TYR A 400 15.87 23.57 -19.60
N SER A 401 15.32 24.57 -20.30
CA SER A 401 14.88 24.43 -21.68
C SER A 401 15.34 25.63 -22.49
N ALA A 402 16.01 25.38 -23.61
CA ALA A 402 16.36 26.42 -24.56
C ALA A 402 15.10 26.92 -25.29
N LEU A 403 15.06 28.19 -25.68
CA LEU A 403 14.05 28.67 -26.63
C LEU A 403 14.18 27.94 -27.95
N VAL A 404 13.04 27.55 -28.52
CA VAL A 404 12.95 27.13 -29.93
C VAL A 404 12.11 28.19 -30.63
N ASN A 405 12.66 28.83 -31.68
CA ASN A 405 12.01 29.92 -32.40
C ASN A 405 11.55 31.08 -31.50
N SER A 406 12.37 31.46 -30.52
CA SER A 406 12.07 32.52 -29.54
C SER A 406 10.87 32.25 -28.61
N VAL A 407 10.41 30.99 -28.50
CA VAL A 407 9.31 30.58 -27.60
C VAL A 407 9.83 29.66 -26.50
N ALA A 408 9.49 29.99 -25.25
CA ALA A 408 9.84 29.18 -24.08
C ALA A 408 9.07 27.88 -24.10
N ARG A 409 9.80 26.75 -24.09
CA ARG A 409 9.21 25.42 -23.96
C ARG A 409 8.96 25.17 -22.47
N LYS A 410 7.76 24.68 -22.13
CA LYS A 410 7.40 24.29 -20.75
C LYS A 410 8.07 22.99 -20.29
N ASP A 411 8.61 22.21 -21.22
CA ASP A 411 9.29 20.95 -20.94
C ASP A 411 10.80 21.18 -20.77
N PHE A 412 11.33 20.88 -19.58
CA PHE A 412 12.77 20.88 -19.32
C PHE A 412 13.41 19.69 -20.02
N ASN A 413 14.00 19.94 -21.18
CA ASN A 413 14.60 18.90 -22.02
C ASN A 413 16.11 18.75 -21.78
N ASN A 414 16.72 19.67 -21.02
CA ASN A 414 18.16 19.73 -20.73
C ASN A 414 19.00 19.50 -22.00
N THR A 415 18.55 20.02 -23.14
CA THR A 415 19.20 19.78 -24.43
C THR A 415 20.65 20.29 -24.37
N GLY A 416 21.61 19.39 -24.58
CA GLY A 416 23.04 19.67 -24.42
C GLY A 416 23.67 19.10 -23.13
N SER A 417 22.88 18.54 -22.20
CA SER A 417 23.38 17.88 -21.00
C SER A 417 23.86 16.43 -21.29
N GLY A 418 25.14 16.25 -21.62
CA GLY A 418 25.75 14.92 -21.83
C GLY A 418 26.25 14.73 -23.26
N GLY A 419 27.37 14.02 -23.41
CA GLY A 419 28.09 13.96 -24.70
C GLY A 419 28.88 12.69 -24.83
N SER A 420 28.19 11.64 -24.43
CA SER A 420 27.94 10.58 -25.38
C SER A 420 26.51 10.76 -25.92
N ALA A 421 26.27 10.35 -27.16
CA ALA A 421 24.94 10.22 -27.77
C ALA A 421 23.95 9.33 -26.96
N THR A 422 24.39 8.76 -25.83
CA THR A 422 23.62 7.90 -24.91
C THR A 422 23.10 8.61 -23.65
N ARG A 423 23.52 9.85 -23.35
CA ARG A 423 23.06 10.63 -22.19
C ARG A 423 22.42 11.93 -22.67
N VAL A 424 21.16 11.85 -23.09
CA VAL A 424 20.34 13.02 -23.42
C VAL A 424 19.42 13.36 -22.23
N GLY A 425 19.34 14.64 -21.85
CA GLY A 425 18.25 15.15 -21.01
C GLY A 425 18.39 15.06 -19.48
N GLN A 426 19.57 14.85 -18.91
CA GLN A 426 19.76 14.75 -17.45
C GLN A 426 19.92 16.12 -16.76
N PRO A 427 19.24 16.37 -15.62
CA PRO A 427 19.44 17.61 -14.87
C PRO A 427 20.83 17.66 -14.22
N ILE A 428 21.42 18.85 -14.12
CA ILE A 428 22.66 19.05 -13.36
C ILE A 428 22.35 18.77 -11.90
N THR A 429 23.01 17.78 -11.28
CA THR A 429 22.77 17.40 -9.88
C THR A 429 24.02 17.60 -9.04
N VAL A 430 23.90 18.32 -7.92
CA VAL A 430 24.96 18.57 -6.94
C VAL A 430 24.59 17.88 -5.62
N ASN A 431 25.53 17.12 -5.03
CA ASN A 431 25.40 16.64 -3.66
C ASN A 431 26.10 17.62 -2.71
N LEU A 432 25.39 18.11 -1.70
CA LEU A 432 25.86 19.20 -0.84
C LEU A 432 26.81 18.75 0.28
N TYR A 433 26.97 17.44 0.50
CA TYR A 433 27.77 16.87 1.60
C TYR A 433 29.15 16.32 1.23
N ASN A 434 29.46 16.09 -0.05
CA ASN A 434 30.71 15.46 -0.49
C ASN A 434 31.55 16.42 -1.35
N SER A 435 32.79 16.66 -0.93
CA SER A 435 33.80 17.52 -1.58
C SER A 435 34.53 16.94 -2.80
N SER A 436 34.19 15.75 -3.30
CA SER A 436 34.98 15.05 -4.34
C SER A 436 34.19 14.40 -5.48
N THR A 437 32.85 14.45 -5.50
CA THR A 437 32.06 13.83 -6.59
C THR A 437 30.94 14.70 -7.16
N CYS A 438 31.06 16.02 -7.07
CA CYS A 438 30.27 16.85 -7.98
C CYS A 438 30.90 16.79 -9.37
N ASN A 439 30.35 15.96 -10.26
CA ASN A 439 30.89 15.82 -11.61
C ASN A 439 30.88 17.13 -12.42
N ASN A 440 30.24 18.23 -11.98
CA ASN A 440 30.12 19.50 -12.72
C ASN A 440 29.69 20.74 -11.86
N CYS A 441 30.26 21.02 -10.68
CA CYS A 441 29.95 22.27 -9.93
C CYS A 441 31.17 22.89 -9.23
N ALA A 442 31.06 24.19 -8.88
CA ALA A 442 32.18 24.99 -8.39
C ALA A 442 32.41 24.92 -6.87
N THR A 443 31.36 24.80 -6.04
CA THR A 443 31.50 24.79 -4.57
C THR A 443 30.47 23.90 -3.86
N ASN A 444 30.82 23.37 -2.68
CA ASN A 444 29.89 22.78 -1.71
C ASN A 444 28.90 23.84 -1.17
N ALA A 445 27.93 23.43 -0.34
CA ALA A 445 27.13 24.37 0.44
C ALA A 445 28.01 25.16 1.42
N VAL A 446 28.21 26.45 1.17
CA VAL A 446 28.96 27.37 2.03
C VAL A 446 27.96 28.16 2.87
N GLU A 447 28.21 28.33 4.16
CA GLU A 447 27.30 29.15 4.98
C GLU A 447 27.41 30.62 4.56
N ASP A 448 26.27 31.30 4.49
CA ASP A 448 26.17 32.71 4.18
C ASP A 448 26.70 33.52 5.38
N ALA A 449 27.79 34.23 5.15
CA ALA A 449 28.43 35.06 6.18
C ALA A 449 27.52 36.17 6.73
N THR A 450 26.45 36.51 6.03
CA THR A 450 25.52 37.59 6.40
C THR A 450 24.27 37.08 7.11
N THR A 451 23.90 35.82 6.90
CA THR A 451 22.65 35.24 7.41
C THR A 451 22.91 33.85 7.97
N ALA A 452 22.89 33.72 9.30
CA ALA A 452 23.11 32.45 9.98
C ALA A 452 22.20 31.32 9.45
N LEU A 453 22.74 30.10 9.40
CA LEU A 453 22.04 28.88 9.00
C LEU A 453 21.37 28.98 7.62
N THR A 454 22.00 29.77 6.75
CA THR A 454 21.63 29.94 5.36
C THR A 454 22.85 29.59 4.54
N TYR A 455 22.65 28.94 3.39
CA TYR A 455 23.74 28.35 2.65
C TYR A 455 23.66 28.72 1.18
N ASN A 456 24.82 29.04 0.60
CA ASN A 456 25.01 29.35 -0.81
C ASN A 456 25.65 28.16 -1.51
N VAL A 457 25.13 27.80 -2.68
CA VAL A 457 25.70 26.81 -3.60
C VAL A 457 25.90 27.48 -4.94
N ASP A 458 27.14 27.52 -5.42
CA ASP A 458 27.46 27.98 -6.77
C ASP A 458 27.51 26.77 -7.72
N LEU A 459 26.64 26.79 -8.74
CA LEU A 459 26.64 25.77 -9.80
C LEU A 459 27.78 25.93 -10.81
N GLY A 460 28.64 26.93 -10.63
CA GLY A 460 29.83 27.17 -11.44
C GLY A 460 29.55 27.68 -12.85
N ASN A 461 30.60 27.69 -13.67
CA ASN A 461 30.62 28.18 -15.07
C ASN A 461 29.84 27.29 -16.08
N TYR A 462 28.96 26.41 -15.62
CA TYR A 462 28.31 25.39 -16.45
C TYR A 462 27.05 25.87 -17.19
N LEU A 463 26.75 27.17 -17.11
CA LEU A 463 25.68 27.82 -17.88
C LEU A 463 26.18 28.49 -19.18
N ILE A 464 27.42 28.22 -19.60
CA ILE A 464 28.12 28.98 -20.67
C ILE A 464 27.95 28.36 -22.07
N PRO A 465 27.71 29.19 -23.09
CA PRO A 465 28.06 28.92 -24.49
C PRO A 465 29.51 29.30 -24.85
N GLY A 466 30.25 28.38 -25.48
CA GLY A 466 31.41 28.73 -26.33
C GLY A 466 32.80 28.84 -25.67
N ALA A 467 33.21 27.90 -24.81
CA ALA A 467 34.63 27.78 -24.44
C ALA A 467 35.42 27.01 -25.52
N VAL A 468 36.39 27.68 -26.14
CA VAL A 468 37.23 27.14 -27.21
C VAL A 468 38.14 26.02 -26.69
N ALA A 469 38.15 24.89 -27.39
CA ALA A 469 39.06 23.78 -27.18
C ALA A 469 40.51 24.18 -27.52
N GLY A 470 41.43 24.04 -26.56
CA GLY A 470 42.85 23.84 -26.84
C GLY A 470 43.13 22.37 -27.16
N PRO A 471 44.18 22.04 -27.94
CA PRO A 471 44.37 20.70 -28.45
C PRO A 471 44.89 19.77 -27.35
N GLY A 472 44.01 18.90 -26.84
CA GLY A 472 44.36 17.83 -25.91
C GLY A 472 43.55 17.84 -24.61
N VAL A 473 42.30 17.37 -24.69
CA VAL A 473 41.39 16.96 -23.58
C VAL A 473 40.86 18.08 -22.66
N ALA A 474 39.54 18.38 -22.73
CA ALA A 474 38.64 18.57 -21.58
C ALA A 474 37.20 18.90 -22.04
N THR A 475 36.24 18.11 -21.57
CA THR A 475 34.79 18.27 -21.74
C THR A 475 34.27 19.53 -21.04
N SER A 476 33.87 20.54 -21.81
CA SER A 476 33.02 21.64 -21.35
C SER A 476 31.67 21.53 -22.05
N TRP A 477 30.58 21.68 -21.30
CA TRP A 477 29.20 21.38 -21.72
C TRP A 477 28.43 22.69 -21.93
N PRO A 478 28.24 23.18 -23.17
CA PRO A 478 27.67 24.50 -23.33
C PRO A 478 26.14 24.52 -23.41
N VAL A 479 25.53 25.41 -22.64
CA VAL A 479 24.20 25.98 -22.96
C VAL A 479 24.39 26.88 -24.20
N PRO A 480 23.52 26.89 -25.23
CA PRO A 480 23.76 27.66 -26.47
C PRO A 480 23.81 29.19 -26.29
N ALA A 481 24.57 29.88 -27.15
CA ALA A 481 24.80 31.33 -27.06
C ALA A 481 23.52 32.12 -27.31
N GLY A 482 23.15 32.98 -26.35
CA GLY A 482 21.92 33.76 -26.43
C GLY A 482 20.64 32.98 -26.18
N ALA A 483 20.71 31.79 -25.57
CA ALA A 483 19.53 31.09 -25.08
C ALA A 483 18.92 31.87 -23.91
N THR A 484 17.97 32.76 -24.21
CA THR A 484 16.93 33.11 -23.23
C THR A 484 16.10 31.85 -22.97
N GLY A 485 15.44 31.72 -21.82
CA GLY A 485 14.66 30.51 -21.52
C GLY A 485 14.14 30.42 -20.09
N THR A 486 13.48 29.31 -19.75
CA THR A 486 13.02 29.01 -18.38
C THR A 486 13.85 27.87 -17.80
N GLY A 487 14.32 28.06 -16.57
CA GLY A 487 14.99 27.06 -15.74
C GLY A 487 14.19 26.75 -14.48
N ARG A 488 14.53 25.64 -13.84
CA ARG A 488 13.97 25.22 -12.55
C ARG A 488 15.05 24.66 -11.66
N VAL A 489 15.16 25.23 -10.47
CA VAL A 489 15.97 24.69 -9.37
C VAL A 489 15.07 23.84 -8.48
N ILE A 490 15.50 22.61 -8.22
CA ILE A 490 14.85 21.68 -7.31
C ILE A 490 15.87 21.32 -6.23
N MET A 491 15.48 21.43 -4.96
CA MET A 491 16.25 20.90 -3.86
C MET A 491 15.47 19.79 -3.17
N TYR A 492 16.16 18.69 -2.90
CA TYR A 492 15.57 17.48 -2.35
C TYR A 492 16.61 16.69 -1.56
N GLY A 493 16.16 15.85 -0.65
CA GLY A 493 17.08 15.14 0.21
C GLY A 493 16.44 14.07 1.08
N ARG A 494 17.30 13.47 1.88
CA ARG A 494 16.97 12.53 2.96
C ARG A 494 17.95 12.71 4.11
N THR A 495 17.43 12.63 5.32
CA THR A 495 18.20 12.62 6.57
C THR A 495 18.27 11.21 7.14
N ARG A 496 19.32 10.90 7.90
CA ARG A 496 19.47 9.62 8.59
C ARG A 496 18.96 9.76 10.02
N HIS A 497 18.03 8.89 10.40
CA HIS A 497 17.47 8.82 11.75
C HIS A 497 17.61 7.43 12.32
N ASP A 498 18.11 7.33 13.55
CA ASP A 498 18.06 6.10 14.31
C ASP A 498 16.73 6.03 15.06
N ILE A 499 15.79 5.26 14.52
CA ILE A 499 14.46 5.08 15.12
C ILE A 499 14.49 3.84 15.97
N VAL A 500 14.25 4.00 17.26
CA VAL A 500 14.08 2.88 18.19
C VAL A 500 12.67 2.34 18.01
N PRO A 501 12.48 1.16 17.41
CA PRO A 501 11.12 0.66 17.16
C PRO A 501 10.43 0.27 18.47
N PHE A 502 11.22 -0.11 19.50
CA PHE A 502 10.77 -0.57 20.83
C PHE A 502 11.79 -0.23 21.91
N SER A 503 11.35 -0.05 23.15
CA SER A 503 12.18 0.34 24.30
C SER A 503 13.35 -0.61 24.64
N ASN A 504 13.53 -1.74 23.95
CA ASN A 504 14.58 -2.73 24.20
C ASN A 504 15.18 -3.33 22.90
N LYS A 505 14.94 -2.71 21.74
CA LYS A 505 15.57 -3.12 20.47
C LYS A 505 16.61 -2.09 20.03
N PRO A 506 17.69 -2.52 19.36
CA PRO A 506 18.61 -1.58 18.73
C PRO A 506 17.86 -0.62 17.82
N ALA A 507 18.30 0.63 17.77
CA ALA A 507 17.76 1.58 16.83
C ALA A 507 18.00 1.09 15.40
N VAL A 508 16.98 1.19 14.56
CA VAL A 508 17.07 0.90 13.14
C VAL A 508 17.27 2.23 12.43
N GLY A 509 18.42 2.39 11.81
CA GLY A 509 18.68 3.61 11.06
C GLY A 509 17.82 3.65 9.78
N GLN A 510 17.14 4.76 9.58
CA GLN A 510 16.19 5.02 8.51
C GLN A 510 16.53 6.27 7.73
N ASN A 511 16.23 6.24 6.44
CA ASN A 511 16.31 7.41 5.59
C ASN A 511 14.95 8.11 5.59
N VAL A 512 14.90 9.31 6.14
CA VAL A 512 13.69 10.12 6.23
C VAL A 512 13.74 11.18 5.13
N PRO A 513 12.76 11.26 4.21
CA PRO A 513 12.77 12.26 3.16
C PRO A 513 12.56 13.67 3.73
N THR A 514 13.20 14.66 3.10
CA THR A 514 12.91 16.08 3.36
C THR A 514 11.78 16.54 2.43
N ASN A 515 11.01 17.56 2.83
CA ASN A 515 10.11 18.24 1.90
C ASN A 515 10.92 19.02 0.86
N ASN A 516 10.67 18.73 -0.41
CA ASN A 516 11.38 19.32 -1.54
C ASN A 516 11.04 20.81 -1.69
N ALA A 517 11.99 21.57 -2.22
CA ALA A 517 11.80 22.96 -2.64
C ALA A 517 11.96 23.08 -4.14
N ILE A 518 11.12 23.89 -4.78
CA ILE A 518 11.17 24.14 -6.23
C ILE A 518 11.10 25.65 -6.44
N ARG A 519 11.95 26.17 -7.32
CA ARG A 519 11.91 27.57 -7.75
C ARG A 519 12.15 27.67 -9.26
N ASP A 520 11.22 28.28 -9.96
CA ASP A 520 11.37 28.61 -11.38
C ASP A 520 12.25 29.86 -11.52
N VAL A 521 13.10 29.87 -12.55
CA VAL A 521 14.05 30.96 -12.84
C VAL A 521 14.05 31.29 -14.33
N MET A 522 14.34 32.55 -14.65
CA MET A 522 14.61 32.98 -16.01
C MET A 522 16.12 32.84 -16.26
N ILE A 523 16.47 32.30 -17.43
CA ILE A 523 17.86 32.13 -17.90
C ILE A 523 18.17 33.21 -18.93
#